data_AF-A0A3E0MIQ9-F1
#
_entry.id   AF-A0A3E0MIQ9-F1
#
_cell.length_a   1.000
_cell.length_b   1.000
_cell.length_c   1.000
_cell.angle_alpha   90.00
_cell.angle_beta   90.00
_cell.angle_gamma   90.00
#
_symmetry.space_group_name_H-M   'P 1'
#
loop_
_entity.id
_entity.type
_entity.pdbx_description
1 polymer ?
#
loop_
_entity_poly.entity_id
_entity_poly.type
_entity_poly.pdbx_seq_one_letter_code
_entity_poly.pdbx_strand_id
1 'polypeptide(L)' 'MSNAPHLGVLAGEKSGDILAGSVLRELKRRNESLQVTGIGGEATALHGLDSLFDMD' A
#
# COMPACT_ATOMS: atom_id res chain seq x y z
N MET A 1 -10.82 13.70 16.80
CA MET A 1 -10.67 12.62 15.81
C MET A 1 -9.31 12.80 15.17
N SER A 2 -8.31 11.98 15.50
CA SER A 2 -7.05 12.00 14.78
C SER A 2 -7.32 11.40 13.41
N ASN A 3 -7.37 12.24 12.37
CA ASN A 3 -7.55 11.75 11.02
C ASN A 3 -6.25 11.05 10.62
N ALA A 4 -6.26 9.71 10.61
CA ALA A 4 -5.09 8.97 10.19
C ALA A 4 -4.74 9.35 8.75
N PRO A 5 -3.45 9.48 8.40
CA PRO A 5 -3.05 9.80 7.03
C PRO A 5 -3.55 8.71 6.08
N HIS A 6 -3.95 9.14 4.88
CA HIS A 6 -4.37 8.25 3.80
C HIS A 6 -3.38 8.38 2.65
N LEU A 7 -2.80 7.25 2.21
CA LEU A 7 -1.78 7.20 1.18
C LEU A 7 -2.32 6.51 -0.08
N GLY A 8 -2.17 7.17 -1.23
CA GLY A 8 -2.40 6.54 -2.53
C GLY A 8 -1.15 5.80 -3.02
N VAL A 9 -1.31 4.59 -3.52
CA VAL A 9 -0.22 3.78 -4.10
C VAL A 9 -0.59 3.33 -5.51
N LEU A 10 0.35 3.41 -6.44
CA LEU A 10 0.18 2.91 -7.80
C LEU A 10 1.44 2.13 -8.21
N ALA A 11 1.32 0.81 -8.28
CA ALA A 11 2.30 -0.07 -8.91
C ALA A 11 1.71 -0.61 -10.22
N GLY A 12 2.49 -0.54 -11.31
CA GLY A 12 2.08 -1.03 -12.63
C GLY A 12 2.81 -2.31 -13.07
N GLU A 13 3.66 -2.87 -12.22
CA GLU A 13 4.41 -4.09 -12.49
C GLU A 13 4.89 -4.73 -11.18
N LYS A 14 5.29 -6.01 -11.23
CA LYS A 14 5.73 -6.77 -10.05
C LYS A 14 6.90 -6.12 -9.30
N SER A 15 7.83 -5.49 -10.00
CA SER A 15 8.97 -4.81 -9.38
C SER A 15 8.51 -3.60 -8.54
N GLY A 16 7.54 -2.84 -9.06
CA GLY A 16 6.90 -1.72 -8.37
C GLY A 16 6.10 -2.17 -7.15
N ASP A 17 5.38 -3.29 -7.24
CA ASP A 17 4.63 -3.88 -6.12
C ASP A 17 5.57 -4.25 -4.96
N ILE A 18 6.70 -4.91 -5.25
CA ILE A 18 7.70 -5.28 -4.23
C ILE A 18 8.29 -4.03 -3.54
N LEU A 19 8.61 -3.00 -4.33
CA LEU A 19 9.13 -1.74 -3.79
C LEU A 19 8.10 -1.05 -2.90
N ALA A 20 6.87 -0.89 -3.40
CA ALA A 20 5.78 -0.27 -2.67
C ALA A 20 5.44 -1.05 -1.39
N GLY A 21 5.40 -2.38 -1.43
CA GLY A 21 5.20 -3.23 -0.26
C GLY A 21 6.25 -2.98 0.82
N SER A 22 7.53 -2.88 0.44
CA SER A 22 8.62 -2.57 1.38
C SER A 22 8.46 -1.20 2.05
N VAL A 23 7.99 -0.20 1.31
CA VAL A 23 7.68 1.14 1.85
C VAL A 23 6.49 1.06 2.80
N LEU A 24 5.39 0.42 2.40
CA LEU A 24 4.19 0.28 3.23
C LEU A 24 4.46 -0.46 4.54
N ARG A 25 5.32 -1.49 4.51
CA ARG A 25 5.76 -2.20 5.72
C ARG A 25 6.35 -1.25 6.75
N GLU A 26 7.31 -0.42 6.35
CA GLU A 26 7.96 0.51 7.28
C GLU A 26 7.06 1.65 7.72
N LEU A 27 6.17 2.13 6.83
CA LEU A 27 5.21 3.18 7.18
C LEU A 27 4.16 2.67 8.17
N LYS A 28 3.60 1.46 7.97
CA LYS A 28 2.66 0.85 8.92
C LYS A 28 3.30 0.54 10.27
N ARG A 29 4.59 0.15 10.30
CA ARG A 29 5.33 -0.02 11.55
C ARG A 29 5.42 1.28 12.37
N ARG A 30 5.46 2.44 11.72
CA ARG A 30 5.52 3.75 12.38
C ARG A 30 4.13 4.31 12.72
N ASN A 31 3.13 3.91 11.96
CA ASN A 31 1.75 4.34 12.15
C ASN A 31 0.79 3.22 11.73
N GLU A 32 0.34 2.45 12.71
CA GLU A 32 -0.61 1.34 12.50
C GLU A 32 -1.97 1.82 11.95
N SER A 33 -2.32 3.10 12.16
CA SER A 33 -3.57 3.67 11.67
C SER A 33 -3.52 4.14 10.21
N LEU A 34 -2.34 4.08 9.56
CA LEU A 34 -2.17 4.48 8.16
C LEU A 34 -3.14 3.71 7.24
N GLN A 35 -3.94 4.46 6.50
CA GLN A 35 -4.81 3.93 5.47
C GLN A 35 -4.13 3.99 4.10
N VAL A 36 -4.37 2.98 3.27
CA VAL A 36 -3.75 2.87 1.95
C VAL A 36 -4.77 2.36 0.94
N THR A 37 -4.87 3.01 -0.22
CA THR A 37 -5.69 2.58 -1.37
C THR A 37 -4.95 2.82 -2.68
N GLY A 38 -5.35 2.15 -3.76
CA GLY A 38 -4.80 2.39 -5.10
C GLY A 38 -4.71 1.14 -5.96
N ILE A 39 -3.62 0.94 -6.70
CA ILE A 39 -3.39 -0.26 -7.52
C ILE A 39 -2.07 -0.90 -7.10
N GLY A 40 -2.10 -2.19 -6.82
CA GLY A 40 -0.92 -2.97 -6.46
C GLY A 40 -1.20 -4.46 -6.41
N GLY A 41 -0.13 -5.23 -6.24
CA GLY A 41 -0.19 -6.68 -6.20
C GLY A 41 -0.12 -7.24 -4.78
N GLU A 42 0.31 -8.49 -4.69
CA GLU A 42 0.40 -9.24 -3.44
C GLU A 42 1.27 -8.56 -2.37
N ALA A 43 2.40 -7.94 -2.75
CA ALA A 43 3.33 -7.36 -1.76
C ALA A 43 2.75 -6.14 -1.06
N THR A 44 1.98 -5.31 -1.78
CA THR A 44 1.26 -4.17 -1.19
C THR A 44 0.00 -4.61 -0.45
N ALA A 45 -0.72 -5.63 -0.94
CA ALA A 45 -1.90 -6.20 -0.27
C ALA A 45 -1.57 -6.76 1.14
N LEU A 46 -0.40 -7.38 1.33
CA LEU A 46 0.10 -7.82 2.65
C LEU A 46 0.20 -6.68 3.67
N HIS A 47 0.33 -5.45 3.19
CA HIS A 47 0.39 -4.25 4.01
C HIS A 47 -0.91 -3.44 3.94
N GLY A 48 -2.02 -4.10 3.62
CA GLY A 48 -3.38 -3.57 3.67
C GLY A 48 -3.67 -2.49 2.63
N LEU A 49 -3.01 -2.56 1.47
CA LEU A 49 -3.54 -1.94 0.27
C LEU A 49 -4.78 -2.74 -0.18
N ASP A 50 -5.91 -2.06 -0.26
CA ASP A 50 -7.07 -2.56 -1.00
C ASP A 50 -6.94 -2.08 -2.46
N SER A 51 -6.70 -3.01 -3.39
CA SER A 51 -6.48 -2.66 -4.78
C SER A 51 -7.81 -2.39 -5.47
N LEU A 52 -7.96 -1.21 -6.06
CA LEU A 52 -9.17 -0.76 -6.74
C LEU A 52 -9.39 -1.49 -8.08
N PHE A 53 -8.31 -1.98 -8.67
CA PHE A 53 -8.29 -2.76 -9.91
C PHE A 53 -7.18 -3.80 -9.84
N ASP A 54 -7.29 -4.84 -10.67
CA ASP A 54 -6.19 -5.78 -10.85
C ASP A 54 -4.98 -5.07 -11.48
N MET A 55 -3.79 -5.40 -11.00
CA MET A 55 -2.53 -4.89 -11.54
C MET A 55 -2.15 -5.58 -12.87
N ASP A 56 -2.75 -6.74 -13.15
CA ASP A 56 -2.56 -7.57 -14.33
C ASP A 56 -3.66 -7.35 -15.39
#